data_AF-A0A2I0KMS9-F1
#
_entry.id   AF-A0A2I0KMS9-F1
#
_cell.length_a   1.000
_cell.length_b   1.000
_cell.length_c   1.000
_cell.angle_alpha   90.00
_cell.angle_beta   90.00
_cell.angle_gamma   90.00
#
_symmetry.space_group_name_H-M   'P 1'
#
loop_
_entity.id
_entity.type
_entity.pdbx_description
1 polymer ?
#
loop_
_entity_poly.entity_id
_entity_poly.type
_entity_poly.pdbx_seq_one_letter_code
_entity_poly.pdbx_strand_id
1 'polypeptide(L)'
;MELGTQGSEQMNLRNWLERPPQLNRFRIPVEAERLMDNDLVLEQYLSPASPSLAGFRLDAFSAIKPRITHSPPSDAHMWDTSMLIEDRHVSPPVLFMQVSALQESQSMVIIGEYRLPEARAGTPMYFDFPRQIQTRRVSFKLLGDVASFVDDPSEQDDAGFRASPLAAGLSLSNRVKLYYYADPYELGKWATNMSGV
;
A
#
# COMPACT_ATOMS: atom_id res chain seq x y z
N MET A 1 23.39 36.50 -29.98
CA MET A 1 23.33 35.02 -30.06
C MET A 1 23.75 34.51 -28.70
N GLU A 2 22.80 34.01 -27.92
CA GLU A 2 23.00 33.56 -26.54
C GLU A 2 22.76 32.05 -26.55
N LEU A 3 23.78 31.26 -26.19
CA LEU A 3 23.75 29.81 -26.20
C LEU A 3 24.40 29.28 -24.92
N GLY A 4 23.60 28.68 -24.05
CA GLY A 4 23.94 27.37 -23.48
C GLY A 4 24.36 27.27 -22.01
N THR A 5 23.54 27.71 -21.06
CA THR A 5 23.58 27.26 -19.64
C THR A 5 22.93 25.87 -19.45
N GLN A 6 23.22 24.90 -20.32
CA GLN A 6 22.63 23.55 -20.23
C GLN A 6 23.42 22.55 -19.36
N GLY A 7 24.69 22.84 -19.03
CA GLY A 7 25.55 21.92 -18.27
C GLY A 7 25.30 21.92 -16.74
N SER A 8 24.88 23.05 -16.18
CA SER A 8 24.68 23.19 -14.72
C SER A 8 23.46 22.43 -14.21
N GLU A 9 22.37 22.37 -14.99
CA GLU A 9 21.11 21.71 -14.63
C GLU A 9 21.28 20.19 -14.47
N GLN A 10 22.00 19.53 -15.41
CA GLN A 10 22.25 18.09 -15.36
C GLN A 10 23.18 17.68 -14.21
N MET A 11 24.19 18.50 -13.91
CA MET A 11 25.09 18.27 -12.77
C MET A 11 24.36 18.46 -11.44
N ASN A 12 23.44 19.42 -11.35
CA ASN A 12 22.64 19.63 -10.15
C ASN A 12 21.66 18.49 -9.87
N LEU A 13 21.02 17.93 -10.92
CA LEU A 13 20.13 16.79 -10.78
C LEU A 13 20.85 15.54 -10.25
N ARG A 14 22.05 15.24 -10.78
CA ARG A 14 22.87 14.11 -10.30
C ARG A 14 23.26 14.28 -8.83
N ASN A 15 23.71 15.47 -8.43
CA ASN A 15 24.08 15.74 -7.04
C ASN A 15 22.89 15.69 -6.07
N TRP A 16 21.66 15.96 -6.54
CA TRP A 16 20.45 15.82 -5.73
C TRP A 16 20.03 14.36 -5.54
N LEU A 17 20.16 13.53 -6.59
CA LEU A 17 19.89 12.08 -6.55
C LEU A 17 20.93 11.28 -5.76
N GLU A 18 22.19 11.74 -5.71
CA GLU A 18 23.27 11.08 -4.97
C GLU A 18 23.32 11.48 -3.49
N ARG A 19 22.53 12.48 -3.05
CA ARG A 19 22.50 12.84 -1.63
C ARG A 19 21.85 11.70 -0.83
N PRO A 20 22.53 11.17 0.21
CA PRO A 20 21.87 10.27 1.13
C PRO A 20 20.62 10.96 1.71
N PRO A 21 19.51 10.23 1.92
CA PRO A 21 18.30 10.80 2.51
C PRO A 21 18.66 11.55 3.79
N GLN A 22 18.38 12.85 3.83
CA GLN A 22 18.71 13.66 5.02
C GLN A 22 17.84 13.31 6.23
N LEU A 23 16.71 12.63 5.98
CA LEU A 23 15.77 12.19 7.00
C LEU A 23 15.55 10.69 6.88
N ASN A 24 15.55 10.00 8.02
CA ASN A 24 15.22 8.59 8.11
C ASN A 24 13.73 8.39 8.39
N ARG A 25 13.22 7.21 8.01
CA ARG A 25 11.84 6.78 8.31
C ARG A 25 11.82 6.03 9.62
N PHE A 26 11.07 6.53 10.59
CA PHE A 26 10.92 5.92 11.90
C PHE A 26 9.48 5.49 12.14
N ARG A 27 9.29 4.27 12.67
CA ARG A 27 7.97 3.70 12.93
C ARG A 27 7.27 4.47 14.05
N ILE A 28 5.99 4.78 13.84
CA ILE A 28 5.11 5.34 14.86
C ILE A 28 4.40 4.19 15.58
N PRO A 29 4.44 4.13 16.93
CA PRO A 29 3.63 3.19 17.70
C PRO A 29 2.14 3.47 17.53
N VAL A 30 1.35 2.40 17.38
CA VAL A 30 -0.11 2.45 17.27
C VAL A 30 -0.71 1.97 18.60
N GLU A 31 -1.70 2.69 19.12
CA GLU A 31 -2.35 2.37 20.40
C GLU A 31 -3.35 1.22 20.24
N ALA A 32 -4.10 1.23 19.15
CA ALA A 32 -5.09 0.21 18.83
C ALA A 32 -5.31 0.10 17.33
N GLU A 33 -5.70 -1.10 16.90
CA GLU A 33 -6.11 -1.39 15.53
C GLU A 33 -7.53 -1.95 15.50
N ARG A 34 -8.27 -1.61 14.44
CA ARG A 34 -9.60 -2.17 14.18
C ARG A 34 -9.71 -2.59 12.74
N LEU A 35 -9.97 -3.89 12.53
CA LEU A 35 -10.25 -4.45 11.21
C LEU A 35 -11.76 -4.46 10.95
N MET A 36 -12.14 -4.18 9.72
CA MET A 36 -13.51 -4.10 9.22
C MET A 36 -13.57 -4.61 7.78
N ASP A 37 -14.77 -4.89 7.28
CA ASP A 37 -15.02 -5.27 5.88
C ASP A 37 -14.15 -6.45 5.42
N ASN A 38 -14.23 -7.58 6.14
CA ASN A 38 -13.41 -8.78 5.90
C ASN A 38 -11.89 -8.47 5.90
N ASP A 39 -11.45 -7.65 6.84
CA ASP A 39 -10.08 -7.18 7.00
C ASP A 39 -9.52 -6.34 5.83
N LEU A 40 -10.37 -5.88 4.92
CA LEU A 40 -9.99 -4.96 3.83
C LEU A 40 -9.95 -3.51 4.28
N VAL A 41 -10.51 -3.20 5.45
CA VAL A 41 -10.45 -1.89 6.07
C VAL A 41 -9.74 -2.01 7.42
N LEU A 42 -8.70 -1.20 7.61
CA LEU A 42 -7.92 -1.12 8.85
C LEU A 42 -7.96 0.32 9.37
N GLU A 43 -8.48 0.53 10.58
CA GLU A 43 -8.30 1.76 11.34
C GLU A 43 -7.15 1.62 12.33
N GLN A 44 -6.25 2.60 12.37
CA GLN A 44 -5.17 2.70 13.35
C GLN A 44 -5.37 3.96 14.21
N TYR A 45 -5.31 3.78 15.52
CA TYR A 45 -5.44 4.84 16.52
C TYR A 45 -4.07 5.22 17.06
N LEU A 46 -3.82 6.52 17.17
CA LEU A 46 -2.53 7.08 17.51
C LEU A 46 -2.63 7.94 18.77
N SER A 47 -1.55 7.91 19.56
CA SER A 47 -1.41 8.79 20.70
C SER A 47 -1.48 10.26 20.27
N PRO A 48 -2.11 11.16 21.03
CA PRO A 48 -2.06 12.60 20.77
C PRO A 48 -0.63 13.18 20.73
N ALA A 49 0.33 12.50 21.38
CA ALA A 49 1.74 12.86 21.37
C ALA A 49 2.51 12.33 20.13
N SER A 50 1.83 11.61 19.24
CA SER A 50 2.43 11.09 18.02
C SER A 50 2.89 12.23 17.10
N PRO A 51 4.01 12.05 16.40
CA PRO A 51 4.45 13.02 15.42
C PRO A 51 3.51 13.11 14.22
N SER A 52 3.73 14.15 13.41
CA SER A 52 3.12 14.22 12.09
C SER A 52 3.57 13.05 11.23
N LEU A 53 2.59 12.30 10.73
CA LEU A 53 2.75 11.14 9.88
C LEU A 53 3.31 11.58 8.53
N ALA A 54 4.36 10.91 8.07
CA ALA A 54 4.93 11.13 6.75
C ALA A 54 4.41 10.14 5.70
N GLY A 55 3.96 8.96 6.14
CA GLY A 55 3.48 7.93 5.24
C GLY A 55 3.26 6.60 5.94
N PHE A 56 3.16 5.55 5.14
CA PHE A 56 2.97 4.18 5.63
C PHE A 56 3.82 3.18 4.85
N ARG A 57 4.26 2.14 5.56
CA ARG A 57 4.81 0.93 5.00
C ARG A 57 3.70 -0.11 4.91
N LEU A 58 3.56 -0.74 3.76
CA LEU A 58 2.76 -1.94 3.55
C LEU A 58 3.67 -3.14 3.34
N ASP A 59 3.45 -4.20 4.09
CA ASP A 59 4.06 -5.50 3.84
C ASP A 59 3.22 -6.22 2.76
N ALA A 60 3.79 -6.41 1.56
CA ALA A 60 3.08 -6.93 0.39
C ALA A 60 2.30 -8.22 0.70
N PHE A 61 1.13 -8.35 0.08
CA PHE A 61 0.24 -9.50 0.25
C PHE A 61 0.91 -10.81 -0.18
N SER A 62 0.53 -11.92 0.45
CA SER A 62 0.96 -13.26 0.02
C SER A 62 0.45 -13.55 -1.39
N ALA A 63 1.19 -14.31 -2.20
CA ALA A 63 1.03 -14.45 -3.65
C ALA A 63 -0.42 -14.74 -4.08
N ILE A 64 -1.15 -13.69 -4.39
CA ILE A 64 -2.53 -13.77 -4.86
C ILE A 64 -2.49 -13.83 -6.37
N LYS A 65 -2.86 -14.97 -6.94
CA LYS A 65 -2.89 -15.12 -8.39
C LYS A 65 -4.13 -14.42 -8.95
N PRO A 66 -3.99 -13.57 -9.98
CA PRO A 66 -5.12 -13.10 -10.76
C PRO A 66 -6.00 -14.28 -11.21
N ARG A 67 -7.30 -14.23 -10.93
CA ARG A 67 -8.30 -15.12 -11.52
C ARG A 67 -8.37 -14.83 -13.02
N ILE A 68 -7.69 -15.63 -13.83
CA ILE A 68 -7.95 -15.64 -15.28
C ILE A 68 -9.18 -16.54 -15.49
N THR A 69 -10.38 -15.95 -15.52
CA THR A 69 -11.58 -16.68 -15.90
C THR A 69 -11.69 -16.68 -17.42
N HIS A 70 -11.23 -17.76 -18.06
CA HIS A 70 -11.60 -18.02 -19.44
C HIS A 70 -13.08 -18.41 -19.47
N SER A 71 -13.91 -17.69 -20.24
CA SER A 71 -15.19 -18.24 -20.66
C SER A 71 -14.91 -19.44 -21.57
N PRO A 72 -15.62 -20.58 -21.41
CA PRO A 72 -15.47 -21.69 -22.33
C PRO A 72 -15.77 -21.22 -23.76
N PRO A 73 -15.02 -21.68 -24.77
CA PRO A 73 -15.38 -21.40 -26.15
C PRO A 73 -16.79 -21.95 -26.40
N SER A 74 -17.68 -21.10 -26.91
CA SER A 74 -19.01 -21.52 -27.35
C SER A 74 -18.82 -22.56 -28.46
N ASP A 75 -19.42 -23.74 -28.27
CA ASP A 75 -19.34 -24.88 -29.18
C ASP A 75 -20.06 -24.54 -30.49
N ALA A 76 -19.38 -23.83 -31.38
CA ALA A 76 -19.88 -23.44 -32.69
C ALA A 76 -18.77 -23.63 -33.73
N HIS A 77 -18.80 -24.82 -34.33
CA HIS A 77 -18.17 -25.23 -35.57
C HIS A 77 -16.63 -25.27 -35.62
N MET A 78 -16.13 -26.50 -35.51
CA MET A 78 -14.84 -27.00 -35.99
C MET A 78 -14.63 -26.66 -37.49
N TRP A 79 -13.97 -25.55 -37.82
CA TRP A 79 -13.12 -25.35 -39.01
C TRP A 79 -12.80 -23.86 -39.23
N ASP A 80 -11.73 -23.35 -38.62
CA ASP A 80 -10.87 -22.27 -39.15
C ASP A 80 -9.77 -21.97 -38.14
N THR A 81 -8.72 -22.79 -38.17
CA THR A 81 -7.67 -22.88 -37.15
C THR A 81 -6.56 -21.84 -37.33
N SER A 82 -6.84 -20.60 -37.72
CA SER A 82 -5.76 -19.61 -37.92
C SER A 82 -6.05 -18.13 -37.68
N MET A 83 -7.22 -17.71 -37.17
CA MET A 83 -7.52 -16.26 -37.11
C MET A 83 -8.20 -15.72 -35.83
N LEU A 84 -8.28 -16.46 -34.70
CA LEU A 84 -8.97 -15.95 -33.49
C LEU A 84 -8.23 -16.17 -32.17
N ILE A 85 -6.89 -16.18 -32.19
CA ILE A 85 -6.15 -15.72 -31.00
C ILE A 85 -5.94 -14.22 -31.19
N GLU A 86 -7.05 -13.51 -31.32
CA GLU A 86 -7.04 -12.07 -31.18
C GLU A 86 -6.61 -11.83 -29.75
N ASP A 87 -5.39 -11.32 -29.61
CA ASP A 87 -4.66 -10.98 -28.41
C ASP A 87 -5.56 -10.11 -27.50
N ARG A 88 -6.47 -10.76 -26.77
CA ARG A 88 -7.33 -10.11 -25.78
C ARG A 88 -6.41 -9.70 -24.66
N HIS A 89 -5.96 -8.45 -24.74
CA HIS A 89 -5.26 -7.76 -23.69
C HIS A 89 -6.17 -7.71 -22.45
N VAL A 90 -6.10 -8.73 -21.61
CA VAL A 90 -6.70 -8.68 -20.27
C VAL A 90 -5.75 -7.84 -19.43
N SER A 91 -6.19 -6.64 -19.05
CA SER A 91 -5.44 -5.83 -18.09
C SER A 91 -5.31 -6.61 -16.78
N PRO A 92 -4.10 -6.76 -16.22
CA PRO A 92 -3.93 -7.44 -14.95
C PRO A 92 -4.73 -6.71 -13.86
N PRO A 93 -5.33 -7.44 -12.90
CA PRO A 93 -6.09 -6.82 -11.82
C PRO A 93 -5.20 -5.89 -11.01
N VAL A 94 -5.74 -4.72 -10.63
CA VAL A 94 -5.00 -3.68 -9.92
C VAL A 94 -5.63 -3.43 -8.55
N LEU A 95 -4.78 -3.32 -7.54
CA LEU A 95 -5.17 -2.95 -6.18
C LEU A 95 -4.77 -1.51 -5.87
N PHE A 96 -5.59 -0.85 -5.07
CA PHE A 96 -5.33 0.48 -4.55
C PHE A 96 -5.49 0.50 -3.04
N MET A 97 -4.63 1.24 -2.37
CA MET A 97 -4.81 1.61 -0.97
C MET A 97 -5.37 3.03 -0.91
N GLN A 98 -6.63 3.16 -0.51
CA GLN A 98 -7.19 4.45 -0.15
C GLN A 98 -6.89 4.74 1.32
N VAL A 99 -6.33 5.91 1.59
CA VAL A 99 -5.98 6.34 2.95
C VAL A 99 -6.84 7.54 3.30
N SER A 100 -7.45 7.50 4.49
CA SER A 100 -8.18 8.61 5.08
C SER A 100 -7.70 8.91 6.49
N ALA A 101 -7.83 10.16 6.90
CA ALA A 101 -7.42 10.63 8.22
C ALA A 101 -8.53 11.41 8.89
N LEU A 102 -8.60 11.33 10.22
CA LEU A 102 -9.54 12.09 11.01
C LEU A 102 -9.10 13.55 11.07
N GLN A 103 -9.97 14.45 10.62
CA GLN A 103 -9.78 15.89 10.71
C GLN A 103 -10.36 16.44 12.04
N GLU A 104 -10.02 17.68 12.39
CA GLU A 104 -10.52 18.40 13.57
C GLU A 104 -12.05 18.40 13.68
N SER A 105 -12.74 18.53 12.54
CA SER A 105 -14.20 18.48 12.38
C SER A 105 -14.83 17.11 12.70
N GLN A 106 -14.04 16.13 13.15
CA GLN A 106 -14.44 14.75 13.42
C GLN A 106 -14.89 13.96 12.19
N SER A 107 -14.68 14.47 10.99
CA SER A 107 -14.90 13.73 9.75
C SER A 107 -13.61 13.00 9.30
N MET A 108 -13.79 11.83 8.69
CA MET A 108 -12.73 11.15 7.95
C MET A 108 -12.64 11.75 6.55
N VAL A 109 -11.43 12.15 6.14
CA VAL A 109 -11.18 12.74 4.83
C VAL A 109 -10.10 11.92 4.11
N ILE A 110 -10.32 11.62 2.83
CA ILE A 110 -9.35 10.92 2.00
C ILE A 110 -8.14 11.83 1.78
N ILE A 111 -6.95 11.33 2.13
CA ILE A 111 -5.68 12.05 2.01
C ILE A 111 -4.83 11.55 0.85
N GLY A 112 -5.14 10.38 0.30
CA GLY A 112 -4.44 9.82 -0.84
C GLY A 112 -4.99 8.45 -1.25
N GLU A 113 -4.69 8.09 -2.49
CA GLU A 113 -4.96 6.78 -3.06
C GLU A 113 -3.68 6.30 -3.75
N TYR A 114 -3.21 5.11 -3.37
CA TYR A 114 -1.91 4.58 -3.77
C TYR A 114 -2.11 3.28 -4.53
N ARG A 115 -1.68 3.25 -5.79
CA ARG A 115 -1.64 2.00 -6.55
C ARG A 115 -0.63 1.05 -5.92
N LEU A 116 -1.04 -0.18 -5.65
CA LEU A 116 -0.18 -1.19 -5.07
C LEU A 116 0.56 -1.95 -6.19
N PRO A 117 1.90 -1.94 -6.20
CA PRO A 117 2.66 -2.71 -7.16
C PRO A 117 2.60 -4.20 -6.81
N GLU A 118 2.78 -5.05 -7.82
CA GLU A 118 3.00 -6.47 -7.61
C GLU A 118 4.38 -6.68 -6.98
N ALA A 119 4.42 -7.36 -5.84
CA ALA A 119 5.64 -7.64 -5.11
C ALA A 119 5.53 -8.99 -4.41
N ARG A 120 6.69 -9.59 -4.08
CA ARG A 120 6.72 -10.84 -3.32
C ARG A 120 6.12 -10.62 -1.93
N ALA A 121 5.44 -11.63 -1.41
CA ALA A 121 4.90 -11.66 -0.06
C ALA A 121 5.86 -11.10 0.98
N GLY A 122 5.40 -10.17 1.83
CA GLY A 122 6.19 -9.59 2.90
C GLY A 122 7.23 -8.57 2.46
N THR A 123 7.36 -8.28 1.15
CA THR A 123 8.23 -7.20 0.66
C THR A 123 7.72 -5.86 1.23
N PRO A 124 8.55 -5.08 1.95
CA PRO A 124 8.13 -3.80 2.49
C PRO A 124 8.06 -2.76 1.37
N MET A 125 6.90 -2.11 1.24
CA MET A 125 6.66 -1.04 0.28
C MET A 125 6.31 0.23 1.02
N TYR A 126 6.93 1.35 0.66
CA TYR A 126 6.78 2.62 1.37
C TYR A 126 6.02 3.62 0.51
N PHE A 127 5.03 4.26 1.10
CA PHE A 127 4.16 5.22 0.44
C PHE A 127 4.13 6.52 1.26
N ASP A 128 4.64 7.58 0.66
CA ASP A 128 4.68 8.90 1.25
C ASP A 128 3.35 9.63 1.06
N PHE A 129 2.90 10.30 2.11
CA PHE A 129 1.78 11.23 2.00
C PHE A 129 2.21 12.48 1.23
N PRO A 130 1.30 13.12 0.46
CA PRO A 130 1.61 14.35 -0.25
C PRO A 130 2.10 15.49 0.67
N ARG A 131 1.74 15.40 1.95
CA ARG A 131 2.12 16.32 3.01
C ARG A 131 2.04 15.58 4.35
N GLN A 132 2.89 15.96 5.29
CA GLN A 132 2.83 15.40 6.63
C GLN A 132 1.50 15.77 7.29
N ILE A 133 0.89 14.84 8.01
CA ILE A 133 -0.41 15.04 8.64
C ILE A 133 -0.32 14.76 10.14
N GLN A 134 -0.97 15.60 10.93
CA GLN A 134 -1.18 15.33 12.35
C GLN A 134 -2.60 14.82 12.53
N THR A 135 -2.75 13.59 13.05
CA THR A 135 -4.06 13.01 13.34
C THR A 135 -3.95 11.96 14.43
N ARG A 136 -5.06 11.71 15.12
CA ARG A 136 -5.20 10.62 16.10
C ARG A 136 -5.77 9.34 15.52
N ARG A 137 -6.23 9.36 14.26
CA ARG A 137 -6.81 8.18 13.60
C ARG A 137 -6.60 8.21 12.09
N VAL A 138 -6.11 7.11 11.55
CA VAL A 138 -5.93 6.88 10.11
C VAL A 138 -6.71 5.63 9.73
N SER A 139 -7.33 5.62 8.55
CA SER A 139 -8.00 4.45 7.99
C SER A 139 -7.42 4.11 6.62
N PHE A 140 -7.15 2.83 6.43
CA PHE A 140 -6.63 2.20 5.23
C PHE A 140 -7.73 1.32 4.65
N LYS A 141 -8.08 1.52 3.40
CA LYS A 141 -9.07 0.71 2.69
C LYS A 141 -8.47 0.16 1.41
N LEU A 142 -8.48 -1.16 1.30
CA LEU A 142 -8.10 -1.86 0.08
C LEU A 142 -9.24 -1.80 -0.92
N LEU A 143 -8.94 -1.33 -2.13
CA LEU A 143 -9.87 -1.13 -3.25
C LEU A 143 -9.30 -1.73 -4.54
N GLY A 144 -10.12 -1.68 -5.60
CA GLY A 144 -9.78 -2.18 -6.93
C GLY A 144 -10.33 -3.57 -7.16
N ASP A 145 -9.57 -4.41 -7.85
CA ASP A 145 -10.00 -5.73 -8.32
C ASP A 145 -9.90 -6.82 -7.24
N VAL A 146 -10.30 -6.52 -6.01
CA VAL A 146 -10.16 -7.40 -4.83
C VAL A 146 -10.76 -8.80 -5.07
N ALA A 147 -11.92 -8.89 -5.74
CA ALA A 147 -12.57 -10.17 -6.06
C ALA A 147 -11.88 -10.97 -7.18
N SER A 148 -10.96 -10.36 -7.92
CA SER A 148 -10.19 -10.98 -8.99
C SER A 148 -8.97 -11.73 -8.46
N PHE A 149 -8.80 -11.82 -7.14
CA PHE A 149 -7.67 -12.47 -6.48
C PHE A 149 -8.14 -13.68 -5.68
N VAL A 150 -7.32 -14.75 -5.68
CA VAL A 150 -7.53 -15.97 -4.88
C VAL A 150 -6.26 -16.37 -4.17
N ASP A 151 -6.42 -16.95 -2.97
CA ASP A 151 -5.32 -17.60 -2.28
C ASP A 151 -4.78 -18.78 -3.10
N ASP A 152 -3.48 -19.03 -3.00
CA ASP A 152 -2.90 -20.22 -3.60
C ASP A 152 -3.43 -21.46 -2.88
N PRO A 153 -3.97 -22.48 -3.59
CA PRO A 153 -4.50 -23.68 -2.96
C PRO A 153 -3.47 -24.47 -2.14
N SER A 154 -2.17 -24.24 -2.33
CA SER A 154 -1.11 -24.82 -1.51
C SER A 154 -0.96 -24.22 -0.11
N GLU A 155 -1.55 -23.04 0.12
CA GLU A 155 -1.55 -22.33 1.42
C GLU A 155 -2.88 -22.51 2.18
N GLN A 156 -3.80 -23.31 1.62
CA GLN A 156 -5.11 -23.57 2.22
C GLN A 156 -4.98 -24.69 3.27
N ASP A 157 -4.65 -24.30 4.50
CA ASP A 157 -4.69 -25.20 5.66
C ASP A 157 -6.15 -25.59 5.96
N ASP A 158 -6.35 -26.80 6.52
CA ASP A 158 -7.61 -27.58 6.64
C ASP A 158 -8.76 -26.93 7.46
N ALA A 159 -8.77 -25.61 7.62
CA ALA A 159 -9.77 -24.83 8.33
C ALA A 159 -11.01 -24.57 7.45
N GLY A 160 -11.81 -25.62 7.28
CA GLY A 160 -13.24 -25.64 6.96
C GLY A 160 -13.86 -24.46 6.20
N PHE A 161 -14.08 -24.64 4.89
CA PHE A 161 -15.31 -24.41 4.10
C PHE A 161 -16.27 -23.24 4.39
N ARG A 162 -15.90 -22.22 5.17
CA ARG A 162 -16.58 -20.92 5.17
C ARG A 162 -15.81 -20.00 4.24
N ALA A 163 -15.90 -20.32 2.95
CA ALA A 163 -15.24 -19.59 1.89
C ALA A 163 -15.79 -18.16 1.84
N SER A 164 -15.10 -17.21 2.47
CA SER A 164 -15.22 -15.82 2.06
C SER A 164 -14.94 -15.77 0.56
N PRO A 165 -15.74 -15.05 -0.25
CA PRO A 165 -15.47 -14.94 -1.69
C PRO A 165 -14.15 -14.21 -2.00
N LEU A 166 -13.50 -13.65 -0.98
CA LEU A 166 -12.29 -12.84 -1.06
C LEU A 166 -11.08 -13.63 -0.53
N ALA A 167 -9.92 -13.44 -1.16
CA ALA A 167 -8.66 -14.05 -0.74
C ALA A 167 -8.26 -13.59 0.66
N ALA A 168 -8.03 -14.52 1.58
CA ALA A 168 -7.54 -14.24 2.94
C ALA A 168 -6.17 -13.54 2.92
N GLY A 169 -5.35 -13.80 1.89
CA GLY A 169 -4.07 -13.15 1.65
C GLY A 169 -4.15 -11.63 1.45
N LEU A 170 -5.33 -11.08 1.18
CA LEU A 170 -5.59 -9.64 1.07
C LEU A 170 -5.85 -8.94 2.41
N SER A 171 -5.90 -9.68 3.53
CA SER A 171 -6.12 -9.09 4.86
C SER A 171 -5.05 -8.03 5.19
N LEU A 172 -5.50 -6.87 5.68
CA LEU A 172 -4.62 -5.78 6.15
C LEU A 172 -4.03 -6.04 7.53
N SER A 173 -4.43 -7.11 8.21
CA SER A 173 -3.98 -7.46 9.55
C SER A 173 -2.47 -7.50 9.65
N ASN A 174 -1.89 -6.68 10.54
CA ASN A 174 -0.45 -6.57 10.78
C ASN A 174 0.40 -6.20 9.53
N ARG A 175 -0.20 -5.69 8.45
CA ARG A 175 0.51 -5.35 7.21
C ARG A 175 0.92 -3.90 7.11
N VAL A 176 0.21 -2.99 7.79
CA VAL A 176 0.41 -1.54 7.65
C VAL A 176 1.16 -0.97 8.86
N LYS A 177 2.23 -0.22 8.61
CA LYS A 177 3.05 0.44 9.64
C LYS A 177 3.24 1.90 9.30
N LEU A 178 2.79 2.79 10.18
CA LEU A 178 2.95 4.23 10.02
C LEU A 178 4.39 4.67 10.31
N TYR A 179 4.86 5.71 9.62
CA TYR A 179 6.16 6.31 9.88
C TYR A 179 6.14 7.85 9.78
N TYR A 180 7.15 8.47 10.39
CA TYR A 180 7.49 9.88 10.24
C TYR A 180 8.93 10.02 9.74
N TYR A 181 9.25 11.22 9.24
CA TYR A 181 10.61 11.61 8.88
C TYR A 181 11.28 12.33 10.04
N ALA A 182 12.49 11.92 10.40
CA ALA A 182 13.33 12.67 11.34
C ALA A 182 14.81 12.49 11.04
N ASP A 183 15.60 13.43 11.54
CA ASP A 183 17.05 13.27 11.58
C ASP A 183 17.39 12.15 12.60
N PRO A 184 18.23 11.17 12.24
CA PRO A 184 18.69 10.14 13.20
C PRO A 184 19.27 10.69 14.51
N TYR A 185 19.81 11.91 14.55
CA TYR A 185 20.29 12.56 15.77
C TYR A 185 19.17 13.11 16.68
N GLU A 186 17.95 13.27 16.17
CA GLU A 186 16.79 13.75 16.94
C GLU A 186 16.02 12.62 17.63
N LEU A 187 16.24 11.36 17.23
CA LEU A 187 15.54 10.19 17.75
C LEU A 187 15.71 10.02 19.27
N GLY A 188 16.91 10.33 19.80
CA GLY A 188 17.23 10.22 21.21
C GLY A 188 16.46 11.18 22.14
N LYS A 189 15.75 12.17 21.58
CA LYS A 189 14.98 13.14 22.38
C LYS A 189 13.55 12.67 22.66
N TRP A 190 13.00 11.78 21.85
CA TRP A 190 11.59 11.34 21.98
C TRP A 190 11.43 10.11 22.87
N ALA A 191 12.46 9.25 22.96
CA ALA A 191 12.48 8.13 23.91
C ALA A 191 12.44 8.61 25.37
N THR A 192 13.09 9.73 25.67
CA THR A 192 13.20 10.30 27.03
C THR A 192 11.88 10.88 27.54
N ASN A 193 10.97 11.29 26.65
CA ASN A 193 9.69 11.87 27.04
C ASN A 193 8.62 10.82 27.36
N MET A 194 8.88 9.54 27.03
CA MET A 194 8.00 8.41 27.40
C MET A 194 8.45 7.68 28.68
N SER A 195 9.62 8.01 29.23
CA SER A 195 10.13 7.40 30.48
C SER A 195 9.88 8.25 31.73
N GLY A 196 9.03 9.28 31.62
CA GLY A 196 8.77 10.26 32.67
C GLY A 196 7.29 10.43 32.97
N VAL A 197 6.59 9.33 33.27
CA VAL A 197 5.33 9.32 34.03
C VAL A 197 5.38 8.18 35.03
#